data_AF-A0A6B3IB61-F1
#
_entry.id   AF-A0A6B3IB61-F1
#
_cell.length_a   1.000
_cell.length_b   1.000
_cell.length_c   1.000
_cell.angle_alpha   90.00
_cell.angle_beta   90.00
_cell.angle_gamma   90.00
#
_symmetry.space_group_name_H-M   'P 1'
#
loop_
_entity.id
_entity.type
_entity.pdbx_description
1 polymer ?
#
loop_
_entity_poly.entity_id
_entity_poly.type
_entity_poly.pdbx_seq_one_letter_code
_entity_poly.pdbx_strand_id
1 'polypeptide(L)'
;PPEDREQAYDWLSQLLARYPETRCVATVRPLAVEPDWLRSEGFAELRLLPMRNEDIQAFVASWHRAARLSEQDDAERLDELEQDLALQFDQNPTLRDLARTPLLCAVICALHRRRDGFLPETRWSLYRSALEMLLGHRDRRRRIGAPEGIGLSVEEHTQLLQRIAVWLVRESQSEFTQDQALRQLGRALAGMERVSAQVPPAKILTHLLNRSGLLQERTDDTYQFIHRTFQDYLAAKEFIEDDHLNELLGHADEEPWQDVILLAAGHCGRRELALLVRGLLDAGLRHWAQSAARTTVHVLAALCAQHATWLDDAVRTAVQESTAALFPPVSDNQVVALARLGPAALAFLP
;
A
#
# COMPACT_ATOMS: atom_id res chain seq x y z
N PRO A 1 15.38 1.26 -8.67
CA PRO A 1 15.23 2.50 -9.47
C PRO A 1 15.35 2.20 -10.97
N PRO A 2 14.97 3.09 -11.91
CA PRO A 2 15.13 2.85 -13.34
C PRO A 2 16.58 2.51 -13.74
N GLU A 3 17.56 3.18 -13.14
CA GLU A 3 19.00 2.96 -13.40
C GLU A 3 19.47 1.55 -12.97
N ASP A 4 18.93 1.03 -11.86
CA ASP A 4 19.24 -0.34 -11.40
C ASP A 4 18.61 -1.43 -12.29
N ARG A 5 17.62 -1.08 -13.12
CA ARG A 5 16.91 -2.07 -13.95
C ARG A 5 17.81 -2.57 -15.07
N GLU A 6 18.52 -1.70 -15.78
CA GLU A 6 19.46 -2.13 -16.82
C GLU A 6 20.59 -2.97 -16.22
N GLN A 7 21.12 -2.56 -15.06
CA GLN A 7 22.14 -3.35 -14.38
C GLN A 7 21.63 -4.73 -13.94
N ALA A 8 20.39 -4.81 -13.43
CA ALA A 8 19.75 -6.07 -13.09
C ALA A 8 19.49 -6.95 -14.31
N TYR A 9 19.09 -6.35 -15.44
CA TYR A 9 18.91 -7.05 -16.72
C TYR A 9 20.24 -7.66 -17.19
N ASP A 10 21.30 -6.87 -17.24
CA ASP A 10 22.62 -7.31 -17.68
C ASP A 10 23.16 -8.43 -16.79
N TRP A 11 23.01 -8.28 -15.48
CA TRP A 11 23.38 -9.31 -14.51
C TRP A 11 22.61 -10.61 -14.73
N LEU A 12 21.29 -10.54 -14.89
CA LEU A 12 20.44 -11.70 -15.14
C LEU A 12 20.80 -12.38 -16.46
N SER A 13 21.02 -11.60 -17.53
CA SER A 13 21.38 -12.11 -18.86
C SER A 13 22.72 -12.86 -18.82
N GLN A 14 23.72 -12.31 -18.11
CA GLN A 14 25.00 -12.99 -17.90
C GLN A 14 24.85 -14.28 -17.10
N LEU A 15 24.00 -14.29 -16.07
CA LEU A 15 23.71 -15.47 -15.26
C LEU A 15 23.11 -16.60 -16.11
N LEU A 16 22.11 -16.28 -16.93
CA LEU A 16 21.42 -17.24 -17.79
C LEU A 16 22.32 -17.76 -18.91
N ALA A 17 23.18 -16.90 -19.48
CA ALA A 17 24.19 -17.33 -20.44
C ALA A 17 25.22 -18.28 -19.82
N ARG A 18 25.59 -18.05 -18.55
CA ARG A 18 26.55 -18.91 -17.82
C ARG A 18 25.94 -20.24 -17.38
N TYR A 19 24.65 -20.25 -17.05
CA TYR A 19 23.93 -21.41 -16.50
C TYR A 19 22.60 -21.63 -17.23
N PRO A 20 22.61 -22.19 -18.46
CA PRO A 20 21.43 -22.28 -19.31
C PRO A 20 20.33 -23.22 -18.79
N GLU A 21 20.67 -24.15 -17.90
CA GLU A 21 19.72 -25.08 -17.29
C GLU A 21 19.01 -24.52 -16.04
N THR A 22 19.36 -23.29 -15.62
CA THR A 22 18.76 -22.67 -14.44
C THR A 22 17.33 -22.21 -14.73
N ARG A 23 16.37 -22.79 -14.02
CA ARG A 23 14.98 -22.29 -14.03
C ARG A 23 14.90 -21.03 -13.18
N CYS A 24 14.58 -19.90 -13.82
CA CYS A 24 14.42 -18.62 -13.16
C CYS A 24 12.94 -18.21 -13.11
N VAL A 25 12.55 -17.59 -11.99
CA VAL A 25 11.28 -16.86 -11.88
C VAL A 25 11.63 -15.45 -11.43
N ALA A 26 11.31 -14.47 -12.27
CA ALA A 26 11.47 -13.06 -11.96
C ALA A 26 10.11 -12.45 -11.60
N THR A 27 10.07 -11.63 -10.55
CA THR A 27 8.87 -10.90 -10.14
C THR A 27 9.13 -9.41 -10.29
N VAL A 28 8.25 -8.72 -11.00
CA VAL A 28 8.31 -7.26 -11.20
C VAL A 28 6.97 -6.63 -10.83
N ARG A 29 6.98 -5.38 -10.38
CA ARG A 29 5.74 -4.63 -10.20
C ARG A 29 5.11 -4.30 -11.55
N PRO A 30 3.77 -4.23 -11.65
CA PRO A 30 3.11 -3.74 -12.86
C PRO A 30 3.68 -2.37 -13.26
N LEU A 31 3.91 -2.15 -14.55
CA LEU A 31 4.43 -0.89 -15.11
C LEU A 31 5.86 -0.51 -14.68
N ALA A 32 6.53 -1.32 -13.86
CA ALA A 32 7.92 -1.09 -13.51
C ALA A 32 8.88 -1.38 -14.67
N VAL A 33 8.46 -2.16 -15.65
CA VAL A 33 9.24 -2.47 -16.85
C VAL A 33 8.35 -2.38 -18.07
N GLU A 34 8.94 -2.08 -19.22
CA GLU A 34 8.22 -2.14 -20.49
C GLU A 34 7.68 -3.56 -20.73
N PRO A 35 6.55 -3.70 -21.44
CA PRO A 35 6.10 -5.01 -21.90
C PRO A 35 7.23 -5.74 -22.62
N ASP A 36 7.31 -7.06 -22.44
CA ASP A 36 8.32 -7.90 -23.09
C ASP A 36 9.78 -7.61 -22.68
N TRP A 37 10.03 -6.90 -21.58
CA TRP A 37 11.39 -6.54 -21.13
C TRP A 37 12.37 -7.71 -21.02
N LEU A 38 11.91 -8.90 -20.60
CA LEU A 38 12.72 -10.13 -20.50
C LEU A 38 12.46 -11.12 -21.64
N ARG A 39 11.74 -10.72 -22.69
CA ARG A 39 11.36 -11.63 -23.78
C ARG A 39 12.57 -12.08 -24.60
N SER A 40 13.58 -11.22 -24.76
CA SER A 40 14.87 -11.54 -25.37
C SER A 40 15.61 -12.66 -24.63
N GLU A 41 15.43 -12.75 -23.31
CA GLU A 41 16.00 -13.81 -22.46
C GLU A 41 15.11 -15.06 -22.40
N GLY A 42 14.06 -15.14 -23.22
CA GLY A 42 13.18 -16.31 -23.32
C GLY A 42 12.15 -16.44 -22.21
N PHE A 43 11.91 -15.40 -21.41
CA PHE A 43 10.89 -15.43 -20.37
C PHE A 43 9.48 -15.38 -20.96
N ALA A 44 8.57 -16.15 -20.34
CA ALA A 44 7.14 -15.99 -20.52
C ALA A 44 6.62 -14.98 -19.48
N GLU A 45 5.97 -13.91 -19.94
CA GLU A 45 5.34 -12.94 -19.03
C GLU A 45 4.01 -13.52 -18.52
N LEU A 46 3.87 -13.58 -17.20
CA LEU A 46 2.62 -13.97 -16.52
C LEU A 46 2.19 -12.85 -15.57
N ARG A 47 0.87 -12.65 -15.47
CA ARG A 47 0.29 -11.62 -14.60
C ARG A 47 -0.49 -12.26 -13.46
N LEU A 48 -0.18 -11.81 -12.24
CA LEU A 48 -0.99 -12.14 -11.07
C LEU A 48 -2.26 -11.29 -11.11
N LEU A 49 -3.37 -11.93 -11.45
CA LEU A 49 -4.69 -11.30 -11.42
C LEU A 49 -5.21 -11.18 -9.98
N PRO A 50 -6.13 -10.24 -9.71
CA PRO A 50 -6.79 -10.17 -8.42
C PRO A 50 -7.48 -11.49 -8.07
N MET A 51 -7.50 -11.84 -6.78
CA MET A 51 -8.12 -13.09 -6.30
C MET A 51 -9.60 -13.15 -6.71
N ARG A 52 -10.02 -14.32 -7.19
CA ARG A 52 -11.43 -14.61 -7.47
C ARG A 52 -12.16 -14.90 -6.16
N ASN A 53 -13.48 -14.92 -6.21
CA ASN A 53 -14.31 -15.19 -5.03
C ASN A 53 -13.97 -16.55 -4.40
N GLU A 54 -13.75 -17.58 -5.22
CA GLU A 54 -13.31 -18.91 -4.78
C GLU A 54 -11.96 -18.86 -4.05
N ASP A 55 -11.03 -18.06 -4.55
CA ASP A 55 -9.69 -17.91 -3.98
C ASP A 55 -9.76 -17.18 -2.62
N ILE A 56 -10.66 -16.20 -2.47
CA ILE A 56 -10.93 -15.51 -1.20
C ILE A 56 -11.49 -16.50 -0.17
N GLN A 57 -12.49 -17.31 -0.54
CA GLN A 57 -13.08 -18.30 0.37
C GLN A 57 -12.04 -19.36 0.80
N ALA A 58 -11.21 -19.82 -0.13
CA ALA A 58 -10.10 -20.74 0.17
C ALA A 58 -9.04 -20.11 1.10
N PHE A 59 -8.77 -18.82 0.92
CA PHE A 59 -7.86 -18.05 1.78
C PHE A 59 -8.39 -17.97 3.22
N VAL A 60 -9.66 -17.59 3.40
CA VAL A 60 -10.31 -17.48 4.70
C VAL A 60 -10.25 -18.82 5.45
N ALA A 61 -10.64 -19.91 4.81
CA ALA A 61 -10.58 -21.25 5.39
C ALA A 61 -9.15 -21.64 5.82
N SER A 62 -8.16 -21.35 4.97
CA SER A 62 -6.75 -21.64 5.26
C SER A 62 -6.23 -20.79 6.43
N TRP A 63 -6.60 -19.52 6.49
CA TRP A 63 -6.22 -18.60 7.56
C TRP A 63 -6.81 -19.03 8.91
N HIS A 64 -8.11 -19.35 8.96
CA HIS A 64 -8.76 -19.82 10.19
C HIS A 64 -8.22 -21.19 10.62
N ARG A 65 -7.89 -22.09 9.68
CA ARG A 65 -7.20 -23.34 10.02
C ARG A 65 -5.85 -23.09 10.70
N ALA A 66 -5.05 -22.16 10.19
CA ALA A 66 -3.79 -21.78 10.83
C ALA A 66 -4.01 -21.14 12.21
N ALA A 67 -5.06 -20.32 12.38
CA ALA A 67 -5.39 -19.71 13.66
C ALA A 67 -5.78 -20.74 14.74
N ARG A 68 -6.55 -21.78 14.37
CA ARG A 68 -6.90 -22.90 15.28
C ARG A 68 -5.67 -23.65 15.77
N LEU A 69 -4.64 -23.80 14.94
CA LEU A 69 -3.39 -24.46 15.33
C LEU A 69 -2.60 -23.66 16.39
N SER A 70 -2.77 -22.33 16.46
CA SER A 70 -2.06 -21.51 17.44
C SER A 70 -2.78 -21.39 18.80
N GLU A 71 -4.11 -21.50 18.83
CA GLU A 71 -4.93 -21.30 20.04
C GLU A 71 -6.05 -22.35 20.09
N GLN A 72 -5.79 -23.49 20.74
CA GLN A 72 -6.71 -24.64 20.77
C GLN A 72 -7.96 -24.41 21.62
N ASP A 73 -7.91 -23.50 22.60
CA ASP A 73 -9.00 -23.27 23.57
C ASP A 73 -10.19 -22.44 23.02
N ASP A 74 -10.11 -21.94 21.77
CA ASP A 74 -11.09 -21.00 21.19
C ASP A 74 -11.69 -21.50 19.85
N ALA A 75 -11.69 -22.82 19.64
CA ALA A 75 -12.04 -23.44 18.35
C ALA A 75 -13.49 -23.17 17.90
N GLU A 76 -14.48 -23.29 18.79
CA GLU A 76 -15.90 -23.06 18.46
C GLU A 76 -16.15 -21.62 18.00
N ARG A 77 -15.58 -20.64 18.72
CA ARG A 77 -15.63 -19.22 18.34
C ARG A 77 -14.97 -18.96 17.00
N LEU A 78 -13.83 -19.61 16.71
CA LEU A 78 -13.15 -19.48 15.42
C LEU A 78 -13.95 -20.07 14.26
N ASP A 79 -14.76 -21.10 14.50
CA ASP A 79 -15.67 -21.69 13.52
C ASP A 79 -16.83 -20.73 13.21
N GLU A 80 -17.44 -20.12 14.24
CA GLU A 80 -18.47 -19.10 14.07
C GLU A 80 -17.95 -17.89 13.29
N LEU A 81 -16.74 -17.40 13.63
CA LEU A 81 -16.11 -16.29 12.93
C LEU A 81 -15.75 -16.62 11.48
N GLU A 82 -15.30 -17.85 11.19
CA GLU A 82 -15.03 -18.28 9.80
C GLU A 82 -16.31 -18.24 8.97
N GLN A 83 -17.40 -18.82 9.49
CA GLN A 83 -18.69 -18.86 8.80
C GLN A 83 -19.27 -17.46 8.61
N ASP A 84 -19.21 -16.62 9.64
CA ASP A 84 -19.66 -15.23 9.56
C ASP A 84 -18.86 -14.44 8.52
N LEU A 85 -17.52 -14.54 8.53
CA LEU A 85 -16.69 -13.82 7.57
C LEU A 85 -16.92 -14.29 6.13
N ALA A 86 -17.06 -15.60 5.92
CA ALA A 86 -17.39 -16.16 4.61
C ALA A 86 -18.73 -15.61 4.10
N LEU A 87 -19.75 -15.53 4.96
CA LEU A 87 -21.05 -14.97 4.65
C LEU A 87 -20.97 -13.47 4.34
N GLN A 88 -20.20 -12.70 5.12
CA GLN A 88 -19.99 -11.28 4.88
C GLN A 88 -19.32 -11.04 3.52
N PHE A 89 -18.35 -11.85 3.12
CA PHE A 89 -17.75 -11.75 1.79
C PHE A 89 -18.71 -12.08 0.66
N ASP A 90 -19.67 -12.99 0.86
CA ASP A 90 -20.69 -13.30 -0.15
C ASP A 90 -21.73 -12.17 -0.26
N GLN A 91 -22.15 -11.60 0.87
CA GLN A 91 -23.22 -10.60 0.95
C GLN A 91 -22.75 -9.17 0.68
N ASN A 92 -21.47 -8.86 0.85
CA ASN A 92 -20.93 -7.50 0.71
C ASN A 92 -19.92 -7.41 -0.44
N PRO A 93 -20.37 -7.00 -1.65
CA PRO A 93 -19.49 -6.83 -2.81
C PRO A 93 -18.33 -5.86 -2.57
N THR A 94 -18.56 -4.78 -1.83
CA THR A 94 -17.54 -3.79 -1.51
C THR A 94 -16.42 -4.41 -0.66
N LEU A 95 -16.79 -5.16 0.39
CA LEU A 95 -15.82 -5.86 1.24
C LEU A 95 -15.04 -6.91 0.44
N ARG A 96 -15.72 -7.64 -0.46
CA ARG A 96 -15.09 -8.62 -1.33
C ARG A 96 -14.10 -8.00 -2.31
N ASP A 97 -14.44 -6.85 -2.90
CA ASP A 97 -13.53 -6.12 -3.78
C ASP A 97 -12.27 -5.64 -3.04
N LEU A 98 -12.39 -5.28 -1.75
CA LEU A 98 -11.23 -4.99 -0.89
C LEU A 98 -10.37 -6.23 -0.65
N ALA A 99 -10.96 -7.41 -0.48
CA ALA A 99 -10.24 -8.66 -0.23
C ALA A 99 -9.62 -9.30 -1.48
N ARG A 100 -9.72 -8.69 -2.67
CA ARG A 100 -9.10 -9.23 -3.90
C ARG A 100 -7.58 -9.27 -3.87
N THR A 101 -6.93 -8.62 -2.90
CA THR A 101 -5.47 -8.76 -2.68
C THR A 101 -5.21 -9.63 -1.45
N PRO A 102 -4.28 -10.61 -1.51
CA PRO A 102 -4.00 -11.52 -0.38
C PRO A 102 -3.69 -10.80 0.93
N LEU A 103 -2.96 -9.67 0.86
CA LEU A 103 -2.67 -8.85 2.03
C LEU A 103 -3.93 -8.29 2.68
N LEU A 104 -4.82 -7.66 1.90
CA LEU A 104 -6.05 -7.08 2.44
C LEU A 104 -6.98 -8.16 2.98
N CYS A 105 -7.06 -9.32 2.31
CA CYS A 105 -7.80 -10.47 2.82
C CYS A 105 -7.26 -10.91 4.20
N ALA A 106 -5.94 -11.04 4.35
CA ALA A 106 -5.30 -11.35 5.63
C ALA A 106 -5.58 -10.31 6.72
N VAL A 107 -5.55 -9.01 6.36
CA VAL A 107 -5.87 -7.91 7.27
C VAL A 107 -7.33 -7.98 7.71
N ILE A 108 -8.25 -8.24 6.78
CA ILE A 108 -9.68 -8.39 7.08
C ILE A 108 -9.89 -9.58 8.02
N CYS A 109 -9.31 -10.76 7.75
CA CYS A 109 -9.39 -11.91 8.66
C CYS A 109 -8.87 -11.57 10.07
N ALA A 110 -7.73 -10.88 10.15
CA ALA A 110 -7.14 -10.49 11.43
C ALA A 110 -8.03 -9.47 12.19
N LEU A 111 -8.62 -8.51 11.49
CA LEU A 111 -9.52 -7.50 12.08
C LEU A 111 -10.85 -8.11 12.53
N HIS A 112 -11.48 -8.92 11.68
CA HIS A 112 -12.73 -9.61 11.95
C HIS A 112 -12.65 -10.44 13.22
N ARG A 113 -11.59 -11.27 13.35
CA ARG A 113 -11.32 -12.06 14.56
C ARG A 113 -11.15 -11.19 15.80
N ARG A 114 -10.55 -10.00 15.67
CA ARG A 114 -10.26 -9.12 16.81
C ARG A 114 -11.41 -8.23 17.24
N ARG A 115 -12.34 -7.91 16.35
CA ARG A 115 -13.47 -7.00 16.60
C ARG A 115 -14.82 -7.73 16.66
N ASP A 116 -14.81 -9.04 16.89
CA ASP A 116 -16.03 -9.85 17.00
C ASP A 116 -16.98 -9.65 15.81
N GLY A 117 -16.43 -9.66 14.59
CA GLY A 117 -17.22 -9.58 13.36
C GLY A 117 -17.41 -8.18 12.75
N PHE A 118 -17.02 -7.10 13.45
CA PHE A 118 -17.18 -5.75 12.91
C PHE A 118 -16.03 -5.35 11.96
N LEU A 119 -16.37 -5.10 10.69
CA LEU A 119 -15.43 -4.71 9.65
C LEU A 119 -15.65 -3.29 9.12
N PRO A 120 -14.56 -2.53 8.90
CA PRO A 120 -14.63 -1.25 8.19
C PRO A 120 -15.11 -1.38 6.74
N GLU A 121 -15.81 -0.36 6.24
CA GLU A 121 -16.45 -0.37 4.91
C GLU A 121 -15.54 0.09 3.76
N THR A 122 -14.41 0.73 4.07
CA THR A 122 -13.51 1.32 3.04
C THR A 122 -12.09 0.80 3.17
N ARG A 123 -11.35 0.78 2.06
CA ARG A 123 -9.92 0.43 2.02
C ARG A 123 -9.11 1.25 3.04
N TRP A 124 -9.40 2.55 3.13
CA TRP A 124 -8.76 3.48 4.05
C TRP A 124 -8.99 3.12 5.51
N SER A 125 -10.26 2.89 5.86
CA SER A 125 -10.64 2.54 7.23
C SER A 125 -10.13 1.15 7.63
N LEU A 126 -9.95 0.22 6.69
CA LEU A 126 -9.26 -1.06 6.90
C LEU A 126 -7.78 -0.85 7.24
N TYR A 127 -7.03 -0.10 6.42
CA TYR A 127 -5.61 0.16 6.71
C TYR A 127 -5.42 0.90 8.04
N ARG A 128 -6.24 1.93 8.30
CA ARG A 128 -6.22 2.65 9.59
C ARG A 128 -6.47 1.70 10.75
N SER A 129 -7.54 0.89 10.68
CA SER A 129 -7.89 -0.06 11.75
C SER A 129 -6.80 -1.12 11.93
N ALA A 130 -6.18 -1.57 10.84
CA ALA A 130 -5.08 -2.53 10.90
C ALA A 130 -3.84 -1.93 11.57
N LEU A 131 -3.51 -0.68 11.24
CA LEU A 131 -2.40 0.06 11.84
C LEU A 131 -2.64 0.28 13.34
N GLU A 132 -3.82 0.76 13.72
CA GLU A 132 -4.23 0.91 15.13
C GLU A 132 -4.18 -0.41 15.90
N MET A 133 -4.55 -1.52 15.24
CA MET A 133 -4.47 -2.85 15.82
C MET A 133 -3.01 -3.29 16.04
N LEU A 134 -2.14 -3.06 15.06
CA LEU A 134 -0.72 -3.43 15.13
C LEU A 134 0.02 -2.60 16.19
N LEU A 135 -0.23 -1.29 16.23
CA LEU A 135 0.40 -0.34 17.15
C LEU A 135 -0.19 -0.37 18.56
N GLY A 136 -1.53 -0.39 18.71
CA GLY A 136 -2.19 -0.12 19.99
C GLY A 136 -2.49 -1.35 20.86
N HIS A 137 -2.51 -2.56 20.31
CA HIS A 137 -3.02 -3.74 21.04
C HIS A 137 -1.98 -4.78 21.44
N ARG A 138 -0.76 -4.75 20.87
CA ARG A 138 0.33 -5.67 21.30
C ARG A 138 0.81 -5.38 22.72
N ASP A 139 0.85 -4.11 23.13
CA ASP A 139 1.33 -3.74 24.46
C ASP A 139 0.31 -3.98 25.58
N ARG A 140 -0.99 -3.79 25.32
CA ARG A 140 -2.04 -4.04 26.34
C ARG A 140 -2.25 -5.52 26.64
N ARG A 141 -2.16 -6.41 25.64
CA ARG A 141 -2.44 -7.85 25.83
C ARG A 141 -1.38 -8.61 26.62
N ARG A 142 -0.14 -8.12 26.69
CA ARG A 142 0.92 -8.86 27.42
C ARG A 142 0.93 -8.62 28.93
N ARG A 143 0.25 -7.59 29.48
CA ARG A 143 0.35 -7.22 30.93
C ARG A 143 1.79 -7.12 31.47
N ILE A 144 2.79 -7.02 30.58
CA ILE A 144 4.19 -6.83 30.92
C ILE A 144 4.35 -5.32 30.94
N GLY A 145 4.51 -4.72 32.13
CA GLY A 145 4.92 -3.32 32.25
C GLY A 145 6.11 -3.07 31.33
N ALA A 146 6.09 -1.97 30.58
CA ALA A 146 7.05 -1.66 29.51
C ALA A 146 8.48 -2.11 29.91
N PRO A 147 8.99 -3.26 29.41
CA PRO A 147 10.25 -3.81 29.89
C PRO A 147 11.45 -2.94 29.48
N GLU A 148 11.24 -2.07 28.48
CA GLU A 148 12.17 -1.05 28.03
C GLU A 148 11.98 0.30 28.74
N GLY A 149 10.91 0.44 29.57
CA GLY A 149 10.54 1.68 30.26
C GLY A 149 9.90 2.75 29.37
N ILE A 150 9.57 2.41 28.12
CA ILE A 150 9.13 3.35 27.08
C ILE A 150 7.61 3.34 26.97
N GLY A 151 6.97 4.49 27.21
CA GLY A 151 5.54 4.70 26.99
C GLY A 151 5.30 5.66 25.82
N LEU A 152 5.19 5.12 24.60
CA LEU A 152 4.76 5.87 23.43
C LEU A 152 3.25 5.71 23.25
N SER A 153 2.59 6.82 22.98
CA SER A 153 1.21 6.80 22.50
C SER A 153 1.16 6.28 21.05
N VAL A 154 -0.02 5.82 20.62
CA VAL A 154 -0.24 5.38 19.24
C VAL A 154 0.11 6.49 18.24
N GLU A 155 -0.18 7.74 18.58
CA GLU A 155 0.12 8.88 17.72
C GLU A 155 1.64 9.09 17.57
N GLU A 156 2.39 9.05 18.68
CA GLU A 156 3.85 9.19 18.63
C GLU A 156 4.52 8.02 17.89
N HIS A 157 4.02 6.78 18.05
CA HIS A 157 4.46 5.66 17.23
C HIS A 157 4.22 5.91 15.75
N THR A 158 3.02 6.41 15.42
CA THR A 158 2.63 6.66 14.04
C THR A 158 3.54 7.72 13.42
N GLN A 159 3.77 8.85 14.09
CA GLN A 159 4.64 9.93 13.61
C GLN A 159 6.10 9.49 13.41
N LEU A 160 6.65 8.68 14.32
CA LEU A 160 8.00 8.13 14.16
C LEU A 160 8.12 7.23 12.92
N LEU A 161 7.10 6.41 12.67
CA LEU A 161 7.05 5.53 11.49
C LEU A 161 6.77 6.30 10.20
N GLN A 162 5.91 7.32 10.25
CA GLN A 162 5.67 8.27 9.15
C GLN A 162 6.97 8.87 8.65
N ARG A 163 7.85 9.30 9.58
CA ARG A 163 9.14 9.90 9.20
C ARG A 163 10.06 8.96 8.44
N ILE A 164 10.12 7.69 8.83
CA ILE A 164 10.89 6.67 8.12
C ILE A 164 10.23 6.39 6.76
N ALA A 165 8.90 6.27 6.74
CA ALA A 165 8.15 5.92 5.54
C ALA A 165 8.29 6.96 4.41
N VAL A 166 8.12 8.25 4.71
CA VAL A 166 8.30 9.33 3.72
C VAL A 166 9.73 9.37 3.18
N TRP A 167 10.72 9.22 4.05
CA TRP A 167 12.11 9.20 3.61
C TRP A 167 12.36 8.03 2.64
N LEU A 168 11.89 6.83 2.94
CA LEU A 168 12.01 5.69 2.04
C LEU A 168 11.29 5.88 0.70
N VAL A 169 10.13 6.54 0.69
CA VAL A 169 9.42 6.87 -0.56
C VAL A 169 10.25 7.86 -1.40
N ARG A 170 10.73 8.95 -0.79
CA ARG A 170 11.55 9.97 -1.46
C ARG A 170 12.84 9.40 -2.06
N GLU A 171 13.52 8.51 -1.32
CA GLU A 171 14.75 7.86 -1.80
C GLU A 171 14.49 6.66 -2.71
N SER A 172 13.22 6.31 -2.99
CA SER A 172 12.85 5.10 -3.73
C SER A 172 13.45 3.81 -3.15
N GLN A 173 13.57 3.74 -1.82
CA GLN A 173 14.14 2.61 -1.07
C GLN A 173 13.04 1.76 -0.43
N SER A 174 13.32 0.47 -0.27
CA SER A 174 12.48 -0.49 0.48
C SER A 174 13.12 -0.96 1.78
N GLU A 175 14.44 -0.82 1.90
CA GLU A 175 15.26 -1.28 3.01
C GLU A 175 16.12 -0.13 3.53
N PHE A 176 16.52 -0.20 4.80
CA PHE A 176 17.34 0.81 5.44
C PHE A 176 18.20 0.23 6.56
N THR A 177 19.35 0.84 6.77
CA THR A 177 20.31 0.48 7.83
C THR A 177 19.91 1.07 9.19
N GLN A 178 20.49 0.56 10.27
CA GLN A 178 20.33 1.16 11.60
C GLN A 178 20.73 2.64 11.58
N ASP A 179 21.87 2.97 11.00
CA ASP A 179 22.35 4.35 10.92
C ASP A 179 21.37 5.29 10.19
N GLN A 180 20.76 4.83 9.09
CA GLN A 180 19.71 5.58 8.40
C GLN A 180 18.48 5.77 9.30
N ALA A 181 18.04 4.71 9.97
CA ALA A 181 16.91 4.77 10.89
C ALA A 181 17.15 5.78 12.03
N LEU A 182 18.32 5.71 12.68
CA LEU A 182 18.70 6.60 13.77
C LEU A 182 18.73 8.06 13.34
N ARG A 183 19.20 8.36 12.12
CA ARG A 183 19.15 9.73 11.56
C ARG A 183 17.73 10.23 11.37
N GLN A 184 16.83 9.43 10.80
CA GLN A 184 15.44 9.86 10.59
C GLN A 184 14.68 9.99 11.91
N LEU A 185 14.89 9.05 12.85
CA LEU A 185 14.32 9.12 14.20
C LEU A 185 14.85 10.33 14.96
N GLY A 186 16.15 10.63 14.87
CA GLY A 186 16.73 11.84 15.48
C GLY A 186 16.08 13.12 14.98
N ARG A 187 15.77 13.21 13.68
CA ARG A 187 15.03 14.34 13.09
C ARG A 187 13.59 14.43 13.60
N ALA A 188 12.87 13.30 13.69
CA ALA A 188 11.52 13.28 14.24
C ALA A 188 11.48 13.72 15.71
N LEU A 189 12.42 13.21 16.50
CA LEU A 189 12.49 13.46 17.95
C LEU A 189 12.81 14.91 18.30
N ALA A 190 13.42 15.67 17.38
CA ALA A 190 13.63 17.10 17.58
C ALA A 190 12.31 17.87 17.80
N GLY A 191 11.19 17.38 17.23
CA GLY A 191 9.84 17.92 17.44
C GLY A 191 9.07 17.26 18.60
N MET A 192 9.63 16.24 19.27
CA MET A 192 8.94 15.44 20.29
C MET A 192 9.65 15.52 21.65
N GLU A 193 9.63 16.70 22.29
CA GLU A 193 10.37 16.99 23.53
C GLU A 193 10.10 15.97 24.66
N ARG A 194 8.84 15.54 24.80
CA ARG A 194 8.43 14.53 25.78
C ARG A 194 9.14 13.19 25.57
N VAL A 195 9.33 12.78 24.32
CA VAL A 195 9.90 11.48 23.95
C VAL A 195 11.42 11.56 23.95
N SER A 196 11.99 12.63 23.38
CA SER A 196 13.43 12.83 23.27
C SER A 196 14.11 12.97 24.64
N ALA A 197 13.43 13.54 25.64
CA ALA A 197 13.92 13.62 27.02
C ALA A 197 13.96 12.25 27.74
N GLN A 198 13.17 11.27 27.28
CA GLN A 198 13.01 9.99 27.97
C GLN A 198 13.89 8.89 27.39
N VAL A 199 14.14 8.90 26.07
CA VAL A 199 14.68 7.74 25.37
C VAL A 199 15.59 8.13 24.20
N PRO A 200 16.81 7.58 24.09
CA PRO A 200 17.66 7.80 22.92
C PRO A 200 17.10 7.11 21.66
N PRO A 201 17.39 7.63 20.44
CA PRO A 201 16.87 7.09 19.17
C PRO A 201 17.08 5.58 18.99
N ALA A 202 18.21 5.04 19.46
CA ALA A 202 18.51 3.61 19.37
C ALA A 202 17.52 2.73 20.15
N LYS A 203 17.15 3.14 21.37
CA LYS A 203 16.15 2.42 22.15
C LYS A 203 14.75 2.54 21.53
N ILE A 204 14.45 3.66 20.88
CA ILE A 204 13.19 3.85 20.14
C ILE A 204 13.14 2.94 18.92
N LEU A 205 14.23 2.81 18.17
CA LEU A 205 14.30 1.87 17.04
C LEU A 205 14.08 0.43 17.50
N THR A 206 14.77 -0.01 18.56
CA THR A 206 14.56 -1.34 19.16
C THR A 206 13.11 -1.53 19.59
N HIS A 207 12.52 -0.52 20.21
CA HIS A 207 11.12 -0.54 20.61
C HIS A 207 10.18 -0.68 19.40
N LEU A 208 10.40 0.09 18.33
CA LEU A 208 9.60 0.00 17.10
C LEU A 208 9.73 -1.38 16.46
N LEU A 209 10.93 -1.96 16.37
CA LEU A 209 11.13 -3.31 15.83
C LEU A 209 10.42 -4.39 16.67
N ASN A 210 10.51 -4.29 18.00
CA ASN A 210 9.93 -5.28 18.90
C ASN A 210 8.40 -5.15 19.04
N ARG A 211 7.86 -3.93 18.97
CA ARG A 211 6.48 -3.63 19.40
C ARG A 211 5.54 -3.18 18.30
N SER A 212 6.00 -2.40 17.33
CA SER A 212 5.11 -1.89 16.26
C SER A 212 4.51 -3.03 15.43
N GLY A 213 5.28 -4.11 15.26
CA GLY A 213 4.94 -5.18 14.33
C GLY A 213 4.90 -4.74 12.86
N LEU A 214 5.34 -3.52 12.56
CA LEU A 214 5.35 -2.92 11.23
C LEU A 214 6.74 -2.88 10.61
N LEU A 215 7.79 -2.96 11.43
CA LEU A 215 9.18 -3.08 10.99
C LEU A 215 9.70 -4.49 11.29
N GLN A 216 10.58 -4.98 10.44
CA GLN A 216 11.29 -6.25 10.61
C GLN A 216 12.75 -6.14 10.16
N GLU A 217 13.60 -6.95 10.75
CA GLU A 217 14.99 -7.15 10.34
C GLU A 217 15.06 -8.22 9.23
N ARG A 218 15.81 -7.94 8.16
CA ARG A 218 15.98 -8.83 6.99
C ARG A 218 17.29 -9.61 7.06
N THR A 219 18.37 -8.87 7.27
CA THR A 219 19.76 -9.33 7.43
C THR A 219 20.39 -8.47 8.53
N ASP A 220 21.54 -8.89 9.05
CA ASP A 220 22.26 -8.15 10.09
C ASP A 220 22.32 -6.65 9.73
N ASP A 221 21.69 -5.83 10.59
CA ASP A 221 21.66 -4.36 10.51
C ASP A 221 20.84 -3.73 9.35
N THR A 222 20.01 -4.52 8.67
CA THR A 222 19.11 -4.03 7.60
C THR A 222 17.65 -4.30 7.93
N TYR A 223 16.83 -3.26 7.84
CA TYR A 223 15.42 -3.26 8.22
C TYR A 223 14.52 -2.84 7.06
N GLN A 224 13.25 -3.21 7.17
CA GLN A 224 12.20 -2.76 6.26
C GLN A 224 10.83 -2.82 6.94
N PHE A 225 9.84 -2.22 6.28
CA PHE A 225 8.44 -2.47 6.64
C PHE A 225 8.07 -3.94 6.35
N ILE A 226 7.17 -4.51 7.15
CA ILE A 226 6.62 -5.85 6.91
C ILE A 226 5.93 -5.95 5.55
N HIS A 227 5.38 -4.83 5.07
CA HIS A 227 4.74 -4.72 3.77
C HIS A 227 4.81 -3.29 3.25
N ARG A 228 5.07 -3.14 1.95
CA ARG A 228 5.17 -1.82 1.30
C ARG A 228 3.92 -0.97 1.51
N THR A 229 2.73 -1.55 1.39
CA THR A 229 1.47 -0.80 1.56
C THR A 229 1.36 -0.05 2.90
N PHE A 230 1.91 -0.60 4.01
CA PHE A 230 1.94 0.15 5.27
C PHE A 230 2.93 1.31 5.22
N GLN A 231 4.08 1.12 4.57
CA GLN A 231 5.01 2.20 4.28
C GLN A 231 4.32 3.29 3.44
N ASP A 232 3.70 2.93 2.32
CA ASP A 232 3.05 3.90 1.42
C ASP A 232 1.89 4.62 2.12
N TYR A 233 1.13 3.93 2.98
CA TYR A 233 0.05 4.52 3.77
C TYR A 233 0.57 5.54 4.79
N LEU A 234 1.62 5.19 5.54
CA LEU A 234 2.25 6.09 6.50
C LEU A 234 2.90 7.29 5.78
N ALA A 235 3.53 7.05 4.63
CA ALA A 235 4.10 8.13 3.82
C ALA A 235 3.01 9.08 3.30
N ALA A 236 1.93 8.53 2.77
CA ALA A 236 0.77 9.29 2.31
C ALA A 236 0.16 10.18 3.41
N LYS A 237 0.05 9.65 4.64
CA LYS A 237 -0.43 10.41 5.79
C LYS A 237 0.46 11.63 6.07
N GLU A 238 1.78 11.43 6.16
CA GLU A 238 2.74 12.53 6.38
C GLU A 238 2.71 13.56 5.26
N PHE A 239 2.63 13.15 3.99
CA PHE A 239 2.58 14.11 2.87
C PHE A 239 1.38 15.04 2.94
N ILE A 240 0.24 14.58 3.47
CA ILE A 240 -0.94 15.42 3.67
C ILE A 240 -0.80 16.29 4.93
N GLU A 241 -0.31 15.73 6.03
CA GLU A 241 -0.14 16.46 7.30
C GLU A 241 0.91 17.59 7.22
N ASP A 242 1.98 17.41 6.44
CA ASP A 242 3.05 18.39 6.22
C ASP A 242 2.81 19.32 5.00
N ASP A 243 1.60 19.33 4.41
CA ASP A 243 1.22 20.16 3.25
C ASP A 243 2.14 19.98 2.02
N HIS A 244 2.55 18.73 1.76
CA HIS A 244 3.42 18.35 0.64
C HIS A 244 2.63 17.84 -0.59
N LEU A 245 1.40 18.31 -0.77
CA LEU A 245 0.54 17.90 -1.89
C LEU A 245 1.18 18.21 -3.27
N ASN A 246 1.90 19.33 -3.39
CA ASN A 246 2.58 19.68 -4.64
C ASN A 246 3.74 18.71 -4.98
N GLU A 247 4.39 18.14 -3.96
CA GLU A 247 5.44 17.13 -4.17
C GLU A 247 4.83 15.85 -4.74
N LEU A 248 3.71 15.39 -4.17
CA LEU A 248 2.94 14.25 -4.71
C LEU A 248 2.56 14.46 -6.18
N LEU A 249 2.06 15.65 -6.53
CA LEU A 249 1.70 16.00 -7.91
C LEU A 249 2.92 16.08 -8.84
N GLY A 250 4.08 16.46 -8.32
CA GLY A 250 5.35 16.47 -9.06
C GLY A 250 5.76 15.07 -9.53
N HIS A 251 5.46 14.05 -8.73
CA HIS A 251 5.78 12.65 -9.01
C HIS A 251 4.59 11.84 -9.57
N ALA A 252 3.52 12.49 -10.05
CA ALA A 252 2.31 11.81 -10.54
C ALA A 252 2.57 10.83 -11.70
N ASP A 253 3.62 11.07 -12.48
CA ASP A 253 4.03 10.25 -13.62
C ASP A 253 4.85 9.02 -13.21
N GLU A 254 5.31 8.95 -11.96
CA GLU A 254 6.18 7.90 -11.46
C GLU A 254 5.36 6.77 -10.83
N GLU A 255 5.44 5.56 -11.40
CA GLU A 255 4.74 4.36 -10.91
C GLU A 255 4.86 4.14 -9.39
N PRO A 256 6.05 4.27 -8.74
CA PRO A 256 6.18 4.03 -7.31
C PRO A 256 5.37 5.00 -6.43
N TRP A 257 5.05 6.18 -6.95
CA TRP A 257 4.31 7.23 -6.24
C TRP A 257 2.81 7.11 -6.44
N GLN A 258 2.32 6.41 -7.47
CA GLN A 258 0.89 6.33 -7.75
C GLN A 258 0.10 5.66 -6.61
N ASP A 259 0.66 4.61 -6.00
CA ASP A 259 0.05 3.99 -4.82
C ASP A 259 0.03 4.96 -3.64
N VAL A 260 1.11 5.72 -3.41
CA VAL A 260 1.19 6.74 -2.35
C VAL A 260 0.16 7.86 -2.58
N ILE A 261 0.02 8.35 -3.81
CA ILE A 261 -0.96 9.38 -4.20
C ILE A 261 -2.39 8.89 -3.98
N LEU A 262 -2.68 7.66 -4.40
CA LEU A 262 -3.99 7.04 -4.16
C LEU A 262 -4.25 6.94 -2.65
N LEU A 263 -3.23 6.61 -1.85
CA LEU A 263 -3.31 6.58 -0.39
C LEU A 263 -3.46 7.95 0.25
N ALA A 264 -2.84 8.97 -0.33
CA ALA A 264 -2.94 10.35 0.14
C ALA A 264 -4.37 10.89 -0.03
N ALA A 265 -5.07 10.52 -1.11
CA ALA A 265 -6.47 10.89 -1.31
C ALA A 265 -7.40 10.46 -0.15
N GLY A 266 -7.08 9.33 0.52
CA GLY A 266 -7.82 8.86 1.70
C GLY A 266 -7.53 9.64 2.98
N HIS A 267 -6.42 10.38 3.02
CA HIS A 267 -6.02 11.25 4.12
C HIS A 267 -6.45 12.71 3.91
N CYS A 268 -6.72 13.12 2.67
CA CYS A 268 -7.13 14.47 2.33
C CYS A 268 -8.45 14.88 2.99
N GLY A 269 -8.49 16.11 3.50
CA GLY A 269 -9.72 16.85 3.72
C GLY A 269 -10.40 17.26 2.41
N ARG A 270 -11.60 17.84 2.50
CA ARG A 270 -12.41 18.23 1.32
C ARG A 270 -11.66 19.15 0.34
N ARG A 271 -10.90 20.12 0.88
CA ARG A 271 -10.16 21.09 0.06
C ARG A 271 -8.96 20.43 -0.62
N GLU A 272 -8.16 19.69 0.14
CA GLU A 272 -6.98 18.98 -0.37
C GLU A 272 -7.35 17.97 -1.44
N LEU A 273 -8.45 17.22 -1.25
CA LEU A 273 -8.87 16.22 -2.23
C LEU A 273 -9.24 16.86 -3.57
N ALA A 274 -9.96 17.99 -3.55
CA ALA A 274 -10.28 18.73 -4.76
C ALA A 274 -9.01 19.26 -5.45
N LEU A 275 -8.03 19.75 -4.68
CA LEU A 275 -6.73 20.21 -5.22
C LEU A 275 -5.92 19.06 -5.80
N LEU A 276 -5.86 17.91 -5.13
CA LEU A 276 -5.17 16.71 -5.59
C LEU A 276 -5.76 16.23 -6.92
N VAL A 277 -7.08 16.09 -7.00
CA VAL A 277 -7.75 15.60 -8.22
C VAL A 277 -7.55 16.58 -9.38
N ARG A 278 -7.75 17.88 -9.17
CA ARG A 278 -7.50 18.90 -10.22
C ARG A 278 -6.04 18.89 -10.67
N GLY A 279 -5.12 18.85 -9.72
CA GLY A 279 -3.68 18.81 -10.00
C GLY A 279 -3.26 17.58 -10.80
N LEU A 280 -3.87 16.42 -10.55
CA LEU A 280 -3.64 15.21 -11.36
C LEU A 280 -4.20 15.36 -12.78
N LEU A 281 -5.39 15.93 -12.94
CA LEU A 281 -5.93 16.20 -14.27
C LEU A 281 -5.01 17.14 -15.06
N ASP A 282 -4.55 18.23 -14.44
CA ASP A 282 -3.61 19.18 -15.02
C ASP A 282 -2.26 18.53 -15.35
N ALA A 283 -1.74 17.69 -14.45
CA ALA A 283 -0.51 16.94 -14.68
C ALA A 283 -0.62 16.04 -15.92
N GLY A 284 -1.75 15.35 -16.11
CA GLY A 284 -2.02 14.55 -17.30
C GLY A 284 -2.11 15.36 -18.60
N LEU A 285 -2.56 16.63 -18.53
CA LEU A 285 -2.63 17.52 -19.69
C LEU A 285 -1.25 17.97 -20.20
N ARG A 286 -0.18 17.83 -19.39
CA ARG A 286 1.20 18.08 -19.83
C ARG A 286 1.69 17.05 -20.86
N HIS A 287 1.01 15.91 -20.94
CA HIS A 287 1.31 14.84 -21.88
C HIS A 287 0.44 14.89 -23.13
N TRP A 288 0.94 14.28 -24.20
CA TRP A 288 0.19 14.18 -25.45
C TRP A 288 -1.11 13.38 -25.28
N ALA A 289 -2.14 13.74 -26.05
CA ALA A 289 -3.53 13.40 -25.77
C ALA A 289 -3.85 11.89 -25.68
N GLN A 290 -3.17 11.04 -26.45
CA GLN A 290 -3.38 9.59 -26.45
C GLN A 290 -2.18 8.84 -25.85
N SER A 291 -1.39 9.51 -25.01
CA SER A 291 -0.26 8.88 -24.32
C SER A 291 -0.70 7.92 -23.24
N ALA A 292 0.06 6.85 -23.06
CA ALA A 292 -0.09 5.96 -21.92
C ALA A 292 0.14 6.71 -20.59
N ALA A 293 1.04 7.69 -20.57
CA ALA A 293 1.30 8.55 -19.39
C ALA A 293 0.06 9.36 -19.00
N ARG A 294 -0.56 10.09 -19.95
CA ARG A 294 -1.81 10.82 -19.73
C ARG A 294 -2.92 9.91 -19.24
N THR A 295 -3.12 8.77 -19.90
CA THR A 295 -4.13 7.79 -19.48
C THR A 295 -3.89 7.35 -18.04
N THR A 296 -2.65 7.06 -17.67
CA THR A 296 -2.30 6.60 -16.32
C THR A 296 -2.60 7.65 -15.26
N VAL A 297 -2.22 8.91 -15.49
CA VAL A 297 -2.48 10.00 -14.52
C VAL A 297 -3.96 10.35 -14.44
N HIS A 298 -4.68 10.38 -15.56
CA HIS A 298 -6.13 10.64 -15.57
C HIS A 298 -6.92 9.51 -14.93
N VAL A 299 -6.50 8.25 -15.11
CA VAL A 299 -7.05 7.12 -14.35
C VAL A 299 -6.77 7.27 -12.86
N LEU A 300 -5.57 7.68 -12.46
CA LEU A 300 -5.25 7.92 -11.06
C LEU A 300 -6.16 9.00 -10.45
N ALA A 301 -6.39 10.10 -11.16
CA ALA A 301 -7.34 11.15 -10.75
C ALA A 301 -8.75 10.59 -10.55
N ALA A 302 -9.22 9.76 -11.49
CA ALA A 302 -10.52 9.11 -11.41
C ALA A 302 -10.63 8.15 -10.21
N LEU A 303 -9.58 7.38 -9.91
CA LEU A 303 -9.54 6.50 -8.74
C LEU A 303 -9.58 7.29 -7.42
N CYS A 304 -8.83 8.40 -7.32
CA CYS A 304 -8.90 9.30 -6.17
C CYS A 304 -10.31 9.86 -5.98
N ALA A 305 -10.99 10.21 -7.08
CA ALA A 305 -12.35 10.75 -7.04
C ALA A 305 -13.42 9.70 -6.69
N GLN A 306 -13.26 8.44 -7.13
CA GLN A 306 -14.20 7.35 -6.82
C GLN A 306 -14.28 7.05 -5.32
N HIS A 307 -13.17 7.23 -4.61
CA HIS A 307 -13.10 6.99 -3.16
C HIS A 307 -13.45 8.22 -2.31
N ALA A 308 -13.81 9.34 -2.94
CA ALA A 308 -14.19 10.56 -2.25
C ALA A 308 -15.57 10.43 -1.60
N THR A 309 -15.66 10.74 -0.31
CA THR A 309 -16.97 10.92 0.36
C THR A 309 -17.68 12.18 -0.13
N TRP A 310 -16.90 13.21 -0.48
CA TRP A 310 -17.40 14.48 -0.98
C TRP A 310 -16.42 15.11 -1.96
N LEU A 311 -16.94 15.58 -3.09
CA LEU A 311 -16.26 16.31 -4.16
C LEU A 311 -17.28 17.24 -4.80
N ASP A 312 -16.87 18.45 -5.16
CA ASP A 312 -17.72 19.42 -5.85
C ASP A 312 -18.07 18.95 -7.26
N ASP A 313 -19.27 19.33 -7.73
CA ASP A 313 -19.80 18.89 -9.03
C ASP A 313 -18.88 19.28 -10.19
N ALA A 314 -18.23 20.45 -10.12
CA ALA A 314 -17.28 20.88 -11.16
C ALA A 314 -16.10 19.91 -11.28
N VAL A 315 -15.52 19.45 -10.17
CA VAL A 315 -14.45 18.44 -10.20
C VAL A 315 -14.97 17.08 -10.66
N ARG A 316 -16.15 16.65 -10.22
CA ARG A 316 -16.74 15.38 -10.67
C ARG A 316 -16.94 15.35 -12.19
N THR A 317 -17.50 16.42 -12.75
CA THR A 317 -17.70 16.57 -14.19
C THR A 317 -16.37 16.55 -14.92
N ALA A 318 -15.36 17.31 -14.46
CA ALA A 318 -14.04 17.33 -15.09
C ALA A 318 -13.37 15.94 -15.09
N VAL A 319 -13.51 15.17 -14.00
CA VAL A 319 -13.02 13.78 -13.93
C VAL A 319 -13.78 12.88 -14.91
N GLN A 320 -15.11 12.98 -14.97
CA GLN A 320 -15.92 12.19 -15.90
C GLN A 320 -15.58 12.48 -17.35
N GLU A 321 -15.48 13.76 -17.73
CA GLU A 321 -15.11 14.19 -19.09
C GLU A 321 -13.70 13.71 -19.45
N SER A 322 -12.74 13.90 -18.54
CA SER A 322 -11.35 13.47 -18.76
C SER A 322 -11.25 11.94 -18.89
N THR A 323 -12.00 11.19 -18.08
CA THR A 323 -12.03 9.72 -18.13
C THR A 323 -12.70 9.23 -19.41
N ALA A 324 -13.82 9.83 -19.82
CA ALA A 324 -14.52 9.49 -21.04
C ALA A 324 -13.64 9.71 -22.29
N ALA A 325 -12.83 10.77 -22.29
CA ALA A 325 -11.90 11.07 -23.38
C ALA A 325 -10.77 10.03 -23.54
N LEU A 326 -10.58 9.11 -22.59
CA LEU A 326 -9.62 8.01 -22.69
C LEU A 326 -10.17 6.81 -23.48
N PHE A 327 -11.47 6.80 -23.80
CA PHE A 327 -12.12 5.73 -24.53
C PHE A 327 -12.43 6.13 -25.98
N PRO A 328 -12.28 5.20 -26.96
CA PRO A 328 -11.68 3.87 -26.81
C PRO A 328 -10.14 3.95 -26.67
N PRO A 329 -9.51 3.01 -25.95
CA PRO A 329 -8.05 2.95 -25.86
C PRO A 329 -7.42 2.64 -27.23
N VAL A 330 -6.28 3.28 -27.51
CA VAL A 330 -5.53 3.13 -28.78
C VAL A 330 -4.32 2.20 -28.67
N SER A 331 -3.98 1.72 -27.47
CA SER A 331 -2.85 0.79 -27.24
C SER A 331 -3.07 -0.12 -26.03
N ASP A 332 -2.37 -1.25 -26.00
CA ASP A 332 -2.42 -2.21 -24.88
C ASP A 332 -1.99 -1.58 -23.55
N ASN A 333 -1.01 -0.68 -23.56
CA ASN A 333 -0.57 0.03 -22.35
C ASN A 333 -1.69 0.88 -21.76
N GLN A 334 -2.54 1.50 -22.59
CA GLN A 334 -3.71 2.22 -22.11
C GLN A 334 -4.79 1.29 -21.57
N VAL A 335 -5.01 0.13 -22.20
CA VAL A 335 -5.93 -0.88 -21.69
C VAL A 335 -5.52 -1.30 -20.27
N VAL A 336 -4.22 -1.50 -20.03
CA VAL A 336 -3.69 -1.84 -18.71
C VAL A 336 -3.98 -0.74 -17.68
N ALA A 337 -3.76 0.52 -18.04
CA ALA A 337 -4.08 1.65 -17.15
C ALA A 337 -5.59 1.71 -16.86
N LEU A 338 -6.44 1.64 -17.89
CA LEU A 338 -7.89 1.73 -17.77
C LEU A 338 -8.51 0.57 -16.98
N ALA A 339 -7.92 -0.63 -17.06
CA ALA A 339 -8.38 -1.79 -16.30
C ALA A 339 -8.37 -1.56 -14.77
N ARG A 340 -7.55 -0.61 -14.29
CA ARG A 340 -7.52 -0.23 -12.87
C ARG A 340 -8.82 0.42 -12.39
N LEU A 341 -9.61 1.02 -13.29
CA LEU A 341 -10.93 1.57 -12.95
C LEU A 341 -11.95 0.48 -12.60
N GLY A 342 -11.65 -0.80 -12.89
CA GLY A 342 -12.54 -1.91 -12.61
C GLY A 342 -13.92 -1.74 -13.27
N PRO A 343 -15.02 -2.03 -12.56
CA PRO A 343 -16.38 -1.88 -13.09
C PRO A 343 -16.74 -0.45 -13.53
N ALA A 344 -16.07 0.58 -12.98
CA ALA A 344 -16.34 1.96 -13.35
C ALA A 344 -15.97 2.26 -14.81
N ALA A 345 -15.06 1.48 -15.42
CA ALA A 345 -14.74 1.58 -16.84
C ALA A 345 -15.94 1.25 -17.74
N LEU A 346 -16.86 0.39 -17.28
CA LEU A 346 -18.01 -0.06 -18.09
C LEU A 346 -18.96 1.09 -18.45
N ALA A 347 -19.02 2.14 -17.65
CA ALA A 347 -19.84 3.33 -17.91
C ALA A 347 -19.38 4.13 -19.14
N PHE A 348 -18.16 3.88 -19.62
CA PHE A 348 -17.53 4.60 -20.73
C PHE A 348 -17.31 3.73 -21.97
N LEU A 349 -17.69 2.44 -21.90
CA LEU A 349 -17.67 1.56 -23.06
C LEU A 349 -18.93 1.78 -23.92
N PRO A 350 -18.81 1.73 -25.26
CA PRO A 350 -19.92 1.96 -26.18
C PRO A 350 -21.00 0.89 -26.14
#